data_AF-A0A9P6Z1A9-F1
#
_entry.id   AF-A0A9P6Z1A9-F1
#
_cell.length_a   1.000
_cell.length_b   1.000
_cell.length_c   1.000
_cell.angle_alpha   90.00
_cell.angle_beta   90.00
_cell.angle_gamma   90.00
#
_symmetry.space_group_name_H-M   'P 1'
#
loop_
_entity.id
_entity.type
_entity.pdbx_description
1 polymer ?
#
loop_
_entity_poly.entity_id
_entity_poly.type
_entity_poly.pdbx_seq_one_letter_code
_entity_poly.pdbx_strand_id
1 'polypeptide(L)'
;MTRIERNCCVCWCLGWLPDGTPRPCPIHPSQKLTKSHSIHCLNMHRRLQLPEMIVDPLSFLLNKLPRRTQHSFQAVLPWSLRWPTICTILYELDYLCHDKIPPSPPPYVGQRFLEWLPNVSR
;
A
#
# COMPACT_ATOMS: atom_id res chain seq x y z
N MET A 1 -12.06 4.14 -2.40
CA MET A 1 -10.72 4.74 -2.21
C MET A 1 -10.83 6.25 -2.07
N THR A 2 -10.14 6.85 -1.10
CA THR A 2 -10.03 8.31 -0.92
C THR A 2 -9.07 8.93 -1.95
N ARG A 3 -9.05 10.27 -2.06
CA ARG A 3 -8.09 10.98 -2.93
C ARG A 3 -6.65 10.74 -2.49
N ILE A 4 -6.40 10.66 -1.18
CA ILE A 4 -5.05 10.44 -0.62
C ILE A 4 -4.58 9.03 -0.95
N GLU A 5 -5.39 8.01 -0.66
CA GLU A 5 -5.08 6.61 -1.00
C GLU A 5 -4.82 6.44 -2.50
N ARG A 6 -5.62 7.10 -3.35
CA ARG A 6 -5.43 7.08 -4.80
C ARG A 6 -4.09 7.68 -5.21
N ASN A 7 -3.75 8.84 -4.64
CA ASN A 7 -2.48 9.51 -4.93
C ASN A 7 -1.30 8.63 -4.50
N CYS A 8 -1.32 8.06 -3.29
CA CYS A 8 -0.26 7.17 -2.83
C CYS A 8 -0.08 5.94 -3.76
N CYS A 9 -1.18 5.31 -4.19
CA CYS A 9 -1.13 4.21 -5.16
C CYS A 9 -0.48 4.63 -6.49
N VAL A 10 -0.90 5.77 -7.04
CA VAL A 10 -0.38 6.30 -8.31
C VAL A 10 1.11 6.63 -8.18
N CYS A 11 1.50 7.30 -7.10
CA CYS A 11 2.89 7.63 -6.82
C CYS A 11 3.76 6.38 -6.72
N TRP A 12 3.32 5.34 -6.01
CA TRP A 12 4.04 4.07 -5.94
C TRP A 12 4.21 3.42 -7.33
N CYS A 13 3.15 3.38 -8.13
CA CYS A 13 3.17 2.79 -9.47
C CYS A 13 4.08 3.53 -10.44
N LEU A 14 4.18 4.86 -10.32
CA LEU A 14 5.06 5.69 -11.15
C LEU A 14 6.52 5.71 -10.67
N GLY A 15 6.86 4.95 -9.61
CA GLY A 15 8.23 4.81 -9.12
C GLY A 15 8.71 6.00 -8.29
N TRP A 16 7.81 6.68 -7.59
CA TRP A 16 8.10 8.00 -7.03
C TRP A 16 9.12 7.98 -5.89
N LEU A 17 10.12 8.86 -6.03
CA LEU A 17 10.99 9.40 -4.99
C LEU A 17 10.81 10.93 -5.03
N PRO A 18 10.50 11.61 -3.92
CA PRO A 18 10.49 13.07 -3.91
C PRO A 18 11.90 13.56 -4.29
N ASP A 19 11.96 14.55 -5.18
CA ASP A 19 13.19 15.27 -5.59
C ASP A 19 14.20 14.50 -6.46
N GLY A 20 13.87 13.30 -6.95
CA GLY A 20 14.76 12.50 -7.83
C GLY A 20 16.03 11.99 -7.15
N THR A 21 16.27 12.38 -5.89
CA THR A 21 17.35 11.91 -5.04
C THR A 21 16.76 11.16 -3.86
N PRO A 22 17.10 9.87 -3.66
CA PRO A 22 16.60 9.13 -2.51
C PRO A 22 17.02 9.80 -1.20
N ARG A 23 16.03 10.20 -0.39
CA ARG A 23 16.24 10.68 0.98
C ARG A 23 16.76 9.54 1.88
N PRO A 24 17.48 9.83 2.96
CA PRO A 24 17.80 8.82 3.97
C PRO A 24 16.50 8.27 4.57
N CYS A 25 16.46 6.98 4.85
CA CYS A 25 15.30 6.37 5.50
C CYS A 25 15.24 6.83 6.98
N PRO A 26 14.11 7.36 7.47
CA PRO A 26 13.97 7.73 8.88
C PRO A 26 14.21 6.57 9.86
N ILE A 27 13.89 5.33 9.45
CA ILE A 27 14.13 4.12 10.26
C ILE A 27 15.60 3.66 10.16
N HIS A 28 16.23 3.84 9.00
CA HIS A 28 17.60 3.43 8.72
C HIS A 28 18.40 4.59 8.10
N PRO A 29 18.90 5.54 8.92
CA PRO A 29 19.50 6.78 8.40
C PRO A 29 20.73 6.56 7.50
N SER A 30 21.41 5.42 7.63
CA SER A 30 22.54 5.03 6.79
C SER A 30 22.15 4.53 5.39
N GLN A 31 20.87 4.27 5.15
CA GLN A 31 20.36 3.75 3.88
C GLN A 31 19.46 4.76 3.19
N LYS A 32 19.59 4.80 1.87
CA LYS A 32 18.71 5.56 0.99
C LYS A 32 17.35 4.87 0.87
N LEU A 33 16.27 5.63 1.02
CA LEU A 33 14.90 5.18 0.81
C LEU A 33 14.66 4.93 -0.68
N THR A 34 15.05 3.76 -1.16
CA THR A 34 14.77 3.25 -2.51
C THR A 34 13.55 2.33 -2.48
N LYS A 35 12.96 2.04 -3.64
CA LYS A 35 11.83 1.09 -3.72
C LYS A 35 12.14 -0.27 -3.10
N SER A 36 13.32 -0.83 -3.38
CA SER A 36 13.79 -2.08 -2.76
C SER A 36 13.97 -1.93 -1.25
N HIS A 37 14.62 -0.85 -0.80
CA HIS A 37 14.76 -0.59 0.63
C HIS A 37 13.40 -0.49 1.32
N SER A 38 12.43 0.22 0.75
CA SER A 38 11.10 0.36 1.31
C SER A 38 10.37 -0.99 1.46
N ILE A 39 10.53 -1.88 0.48
CA ILE A 39 9.96 -3.25 0.53
C ILE A 39 10.50 -4.02 1.74
N HIS A 40 11.81 -3.97 1.95
CA HIS A 40 12.46 -4.63 3.09
C HIS A 40 12.16 -3.92 4.42
N CYS A 41 12.27 -2.59 4.46
CA CYS A 41 12.09 -1.74 5.63
C CYS A 41 10.67 -1.87 6.22
N LEU A 42 9.65 -1.99 5.37
CA LEU A 42 8.26 -2.18 5.80
C LEU A 42 7.82 -3.64 5.84
N ASN A 43 8.74 -4.57 5.56
CA ASN A 43 8.49 -6.01 5.52
C ASN A 43 7.24 -6.38 4.70
N MET A 44 7.16 -5.83 3.47
CA MET A 44 5.94 -5.87 2.68
C MET A 44 5.52 -7.30 2.32
N HIS A 45 6.45 -8.19 2.00
CA HIS A 45 6.14 -9.59 1.65
C HIS A 45 5.41 -10.32 2.77
N ARG A 46 5.92 -10.22 4.01
CA ARG A 46 5.30 -10.85 5.18
C ARG A 46 3.92 -10.26 5.46
N ARG A 47 3.78 -8.93 5.43
CA ARG A 47 2.52 -8.26 5.72
C ARG A 47 1.45 -8.56 4.66
N LEU A 48 1.85 -8.61 3.40
CA LEU A 48 0.96 -8.88 2.27
C LEU A 48 0.73 -10.38 2.02
N GLN A 49 1.40 -11.26 2.78
CA GLN A 49 1.36 -12.71 2.62
C GLN A 49 1.72 -13.14 1.19
N LEU A 50 2.83 -12.59 0.68
CA LEU A 50 3.34 -12.87 -0.66
C LEU A 50 4.73 -13.51 -0.61
N PRO A 51 5.06 -14.42 -1.55
CA PRO A 51 6.41 -14.99 -1.65
C PRO A 51 7.46 -13.93 -1.97
N GLU A 52 8.67 -14.08 -1.43
CA GLU A 52 9.82 -13.18 -1.67
C GLU A 52 10.23 -13.11 -3.15
N MET A 53 9.90 -14.14 -3.95
CA MET A 53 10.12 -14.13 -5.41
C MET A 53 9.40 -12.99 -6.14
N ILE A 54 8.36 -12.41 -5.54
CA ILE A 54 7.67 -11.25 -6.13
C ILE A 54 8.51 -10.00 -5.85
N VAL A 55 9.21 -9.50 -6.88
CA VAL A 55 10.12 -8.35 -6.77
C VAL A 55 9.43 -7.10 -6.19
N ASP A 56 8.18 -6.85 -6.58
CA ASP A 56 7.40 -5.71 -6.12
C ASP A 56 6.01 -6.18 -5.63
N PRO A 57 5.90 -6.54 -4.33
CA PRO A 57 4.67 -7.12 -3.78
C PRO A 57 3.50 -6.13 -3.81
N LEU A 58 3.76 -4.83 -3.65
CA LEU A 58 2.72 -3.82 -3.63
C LEU A 58 2.19 -3.54 -5.05
N SER A 59 3.05 -3.36 -6.05
CA SER A 59 2.59 -3.20 -7.44
C SER A 59 1.90 -4.45 -7.96
N PHE A 60 2.37 -5.64 -7.57
CA PHE A 60 1.73 -6.90 -7.94
C PHE A 60 0.26 -6.95 -7.49
N LEU A 61 -0.04 -6.50 -6.26
CA LEU A 61 -1.41 -6.40 -5.78
C LEU A 61 -2.14 -5.25 -6.45
N LEU A 62 -1.57 -4.05 -6.50
CA LEU A 62 -2.25 -2.89 -7.10
C LEU A 62 -2.67 -3.14 -8.56
N ASN A 63 -1.88 -3.88 -9.34
CA ASN A 63 -2.22 -4.28 -10.71
C ASN A 63 -3.39 -5.28 -10.79
N LYS A 64 -3.67 -6.00 -9.71
CA LYS A 64 -4.78 -6.95 -9.60
C LYS A 64 -6.05 -6.33 -9.03
N LEU A 65 -6.05 -5.02 -8.74
CA LEU A 65 -7.21 -4.37 -8.19
C LEU A 65 -8.45 -4.60 -9.08
N PRO A 66 -9.60 -4.95 -8.47
CA PRO A 66 -10.83 -5.14 -9.22
C PRO A 66 -11.21 -3.83 -9.92
N ARG A 67 -11.24 -3.86 -11.25
CA ARG A 67 -11.64 -2.72 -12.09
C ARG A 67 -13.16 -2.56 -12.19
N ARG A 68 -13.89 -3.61 -11.84
CA ARG A 68 -15.35 -3.69 -11.80
C ARG A 68 -15.75 -4.36 -10.50
N THR A 69 -16.93 -4.04 -9.97
CA THR A 69 -17.50 -4.70 -8.79
C THR A 69 -17.54 -6.20 -9.03
N GLN A 70 -16.82 -6.96 -8.21
CA GLN A 70 -16.76 -8.41 -8.33
C GLN A 70 -17.91 -9.02 -7.55
N HIS A 71 -18.89 -9.61 -8.24
CA HIS A 71 -20.06 -10.20 -7.58
C HIS A 71 -19.78 -11.54 -6.88
N SER A 72 -18.57 -12.11 -7.02
CA SER A 72 -18.21 -13.38 -6.39
C SER A 72 -17.50 -13.16 -5.05
N PHE A 73 -18.06 -13.76 -4.00
CA PHE A 73 -17.50 -13.77 -2.64
C PHE A 73 -16.02 -14.20 -2.60
N GLN A 74 -15.68 -15.23 -3.37
CA GLN A 74 -14.30 -15.76 -3.46
C GLN A 74 -13.31 -14.75 -4.03
N ALA A 75 -13.77 -13.80 -4.86
CA ALA A 75 -12.92 -12.74 -5.37
C ALA A 75 -12.83 -11.56 -4.40
N VAL A 76 -13.85 -11.33 -3.57
CA VAL A 76 -13.93 -10.22 -2.59
C VAL A 76 -13.14 -10.50 -1.30
N LEU A 77 -13.19 -11.73 -0.77
CA LEU A 77 -12.60 -12.09 0.52
C LEU A 77 -11.08 -11.81 0.61
N PRO A 78 -10.25 -12.09 -0.40
CA PRO A 78 -8.82 -11.77 -0.33
C PRO A 78 -8.58 -10.26 -0.27
N TRP A 79 -9.44 -9.46 -0.90
CA TRP A 79 -9.33 -8.01 -0.93
C TRP A 79 -9.75 -7.37 0.40
N SER A 80 -10.77 -7.90 1.09
CA SER A 80 -11.16 -7.38 2.40
C SER A 80 -10.07 -7.53 3.45
N LEU A 81 -9.26 -8.59 3.36
CA LEU A 81 -8.12 -8.84 4.24
C LEU A 81 -6.87 -8.07 3.85
N ARG A 82 -6.56 -7.99 2.54
CA ARG A 82 -5.30 -7.39 2.06
C ARG A 82 -5.36 -5.87 1.92
N TRP A 83 -6.54 -5.32 1.63
CA TRP A 83 -6.68 -3.89 1.37
C TRP A 83 -6.33 -2.99 2.58
N PRO A 84 -6.76 -3.31 3.82
CA PRO A 84 -6.30 -2.58 5.00
C PRO A 84 -4.78 -2.56 5.10
N THR A 85 -4.14 -3.72 4.90
CA THR A 85 -2.67 -3.83 4.94
C THR A 85 -1.98 -3.00 3.85
N ILE A 86 -2.50 -3.02 2.62
CA ILE A 86 -2.00 -2.17 1.51
C ILE A 86 -2.08 -0.70 1.92
N CYS A 87 -3.21 -0.28 2.49
CA CYS A 87 -3.41 1.10 2.89
C CYS A 87 -2.47 1.52 4.03
N THR A 88 -2.25 0.67 5.03
CA THR A 88 -1.29 0.93 6.10
C THR A 88 0.14 1.04 5.56
N ILE A 89 0.55 0.15 4.65
CA ILE A 89 1.87 0.23 4.00
C ILE A 89 2.02 1.54 3.23
N LEU A 90 1.01 1.93 2.43
CA LEU A 90 1.05 3.21 1.69
C LEU A 90 1.14 4.42 2.60
N TYR A 91 0.47 4.38 3.76
CA TYR A 91 0.53 5.44 4.75
C TYR A 91 1.91 5.52 5.43
N GLU A 92 2.49 4.38 5.83
CA GLU A 92 3.85 4.33 6.37
C GLU A 92 4.90 4.74 5.34
N LEU A 93 4.72 4.39 4.07
CA LEU A 93 5.56 4.87 2.98
C LEU A 93 5.49 6.39 2.84
N ASP A 94 4.29 6.96 2.89
CA ASP A 94 4.11 8.41 2.83
C ASP A 94 4.84 9.12 3.97
N TYR A 95 4.82 8.53 5.18
CA TYR A 95 5.62 8.99 6.32
C TYR A 95 7.12 8.96 6.03
N LEU A 96 7.64 7.81 5.61
CA LEU A 96 9.08 7.64 5.36
C LEU A 96 9.59 8.62 4.29
N CYS A 97 8.76 8.93 3.30
CA CYS A 97 9.12 9.85 2.22
C CYS A 97 9.12 11.32 2.64
N HIS A 98 8.15 11.73 3.48
CA HIS A 98 7.98 13.15 3.83
C HIS A 98 8.62 13.54 5.14
N ASP A 99 9.05 12.57 5.97
CA ASP A 99 9.59 12.78 7.31
C ASP A 99 8.68 13.67 8.19
N LYS A 100 7.38 13.63 7.89
CA LYS A 100 6.34 14.36 8.60
C LYS A 100 5.54 13.34 9.38
N ILE A 101 5.54 13.44 10.72
CA ILE A 101 4.65 12.64 11.57
C ILE A 101 3.25 12.69 10.95
N PRO A 102 2.77 11.58 10.37
CA PRO A 102 1.49 11.63 9.72
C PRO A 102 0.45 11.72 10.84
N PRO A 103 -0.61 12.52 10.68
CA PRO A 103 -1.72 12.50 11.63
C PRO A 103 -2.21 11.06 11.68
N SER A 104 -2.26 10.47 12.87
CA SER A 104 -2.58 9.05 13.14
C SER A 104 -3.40 8.40 12.03
N PRO A 105 -3.04 7.20 11.52
CA PRO A 105 -3.72 6.61 10.38
C PRO A 105 -5.22 6.69 10.63
N PRO A 106 -6.00 7.30 9.71
CA PRO A 106 -7.42 7.51 9.94
C PRO A 106 -8.04 6.20 10.45
N PRO A 107 -8.95 6.22 11.44
CA PRO A 107 -9.52 4.99 12.02
C PRO A 107 -10.22 4.06 10.99
N TYR A 108 -10.29 4.49 9.73
CA TYR A 108 -11.02 3.92 8.62
C TYR A 108 -10.21 3.84 7.32
N VAL A 109 -8.88 3.67 7.41
CA VAL A 109 -8.04 3.58 6.19
C VAL A 109 -8.52 2.43 5.30
N GLY A 110 -8.79 2.72 4.03
CA GLY A 110 -9.28 1.76 3.06
C GLY A 110 -10.78 1.44 3.14
N GLN A 111 -11.53 1.99 4.11
CA GLN A 111 -12.96 1.68 4.30
C GLN A 111 -13.80 1.94 3.04
N ARG A 112 -13.54 3.04 2.32
CA ARG A 112 -14.28 3.36 1.08
C ARG A 112 -14.13 2.32 -0.02
N PHE A 113 -13.05 1.53 -0.03
CA PHE A 113 -12.90 0.42 -0.97
C PHE A 113 -13.63 -0.82 -0.46
N LEU A 114 -13.58 -1.07 0.85
CA LEU A 114 -14.33 -2.16 1.48
C LEU A 114 -15.85 -1.99 1.31
N GLU A 115 -16.37 -0.77 1.47
CA GLU A 115 -17.79 -0.44 1.24
C GLU A 115 -18.21 -0.59 -0.23
N TRP A 116 -17.26 -0.42 -1.16
CA TRP A 116 -17.51 -0.58 -2.58
C TRP A 116 -17.49 -2.05 -3.02
N LEU A 117 -16.77 -2.91 -2.30
CA LEU A 117 -16.84 -4.35 -2.52
C LEU A 117 -18.26 -4.83 -2.13
N PRO A 118 -18.90 -5.69 -2.92
CA PRO A 118 -20.24 -6.16 -2.59
C PRO A 118 -20.21 -6.85 -1.23
N ASN A 119 -21.24 -6.56 -0.42
CA ASN A 119 -21.36 -7.05 0.94
C ASN A 119 -21.10 -8.56 1.00
N VAL A 120 -20.13 -8.93 1.83
CA VAL A 120 -19.74 -10.30 2.17
C VAL A 120 -20.87 -11.02 2.94
N SER A 121 -21.93 -10.30 3.35
CA SER A 121 -23.09 -10.82 4.04
C SER A 121 -24.25 -11.14 3.07
N ARG A 122 -24.24 -12.35 2.51
CA ARG A 122 -25.46 -13.12 2.21
C ARG A 122 -25.15 -14.61 2.20
#